data_AF-A0A6V8PVQ3-F1
#
_entry.id   AF-A0A6V8PVQ3-F1
#
_cell.length_a   1.000
_cell.length_b   1.000
_cell.length_c   1.000
_cell.angle_alpha   90.00
_cell.angle_beta   90.00
_cell.angle_gamma   90.00
#
_symmetry.space_group_name_H-M   'P 1'
#
loop_
_entity.id
_entity.type
_entity.pdbx_description
1 polymer ?
#
loop_
_entity_poly.entity_id
_entity_poly.type
_entity_poly.pdbx_seq_one_letter_code
_entity_poly.pdbx_strand_id
1 'polypeptide(L)'
;KLLADNTLDTIKEKLSDLLWGEDPIERRYEGFLRRVKGLGPASITELLSHVHPTEGGIWNDKARKALTFWDVIDVQKAHQNLSEVSEIIAQLELVKGEFAE
;
A
#
# COMPACT_ATOMS: atom_id res chain seq x y z
N LYS A 1 11.12 10.82 -22.13
CA LYS A 1 11.14 9.36 -21.82
C LYS A 1 9.87 8.70 -22.34
N LEU A 2 8.68 8.93 -21.78
CA LEU A 2 7.43 8.31 -22.27
C LEU A 2 7.20 8.44 -23.79
N LEU A 3 7.19 9.66 -24.35
CA LEU A 3 7.03 9.84 -25.81
C LEU A 3 8.31 9.60 -26.63
N ALA A 4 9.46 9.44 -25.97
CA ALA A 4 10.72 9.12 -26.63
C ALA A 4 10.86 7.60 -26.87
N ASP A 5 10.30 6.81 -25.96
CA ASP A 5 10.42 5.36 -25.94
C ASP A 5 9.15 4.64 -26.46
N ASN A 6 8.08 5.39 -26.77
CA ASN A 6 6.79 4.85 -27.20
C ASN A 6 6.14 5.77 -28.24
N THR A 7 5.37 5.18 -29.17
CA THR A 7 4.50 5.95 -30.07
C THR A 7 3.20 6.30 -29.38
N LEU A 8 2.55 7.38 -29.83
CA LEU A 8 1.25 7.79 -29.28
C LEU A 8 0.17 6.72 -29.49
N ASP A 9 0.18 6.03 -30.63
CA ASP A 9 -0.79 4.99 -30.94
C ASP A 9 -0.62 3.78 -30.02
N THR A 10 0.62 3.36 -29.75
CA THR A 10 0.89 2.29 -28.78
C THR A 10 0.41 2.66 -27.38
N ILE A 11 0.61 3.92 -26.94
CA ILE A 11 0.12 4.37 -25.64
C ILE A 11 -1.42 4.32 -25.60
N LYS A 12 -2.10 4.82 -26.64
CA LYS A 12 -3.56 4.83 -26.70
C LYS A 12 -4.15 3.42 -26.70
N GLU A 13 -3.62 2.53 -27.55
CA GLU A 13 -4.07 1.13 -27.63
C GLU A 13 -3.90 0.44 -26.28
N LYS A 14 -2.71 0.54 -25.68
CA LYS A 14 -2.44 -0.12 -24.40
C LYS A 14 -3.18 0.52 -23.23
N LEU A 15 -3.43 1.81 -23.25
CA LEU A 15 -4.25 2.46 -22.22
C LEU A 15 -5.71 2.02 -22.30
N SER A 16 -6.26 1.87 -23.52
CA SER A 16 -7.61 1.34 -23.72
C SER A 16 -7.71 -0.10 -23.20
N ASP A 17 -6.73 -0.93 -23.52
CA ASP A 17 -6.65 -2.31 -23.02
C ASP A 17 -6.50 -2.36 -21.50
N LEU A 18 -5.63 -1.52 -20.91
CA LEU A 18 -5.43 -1.43 -19.46
C LEU A 18 -6.73 -1.14 -18.71
N LEU A 19 -7.49 -0.14 -19.16
CA LEU A 19 -8.69 0.31 -18.45
C LEU A 19 -9.90 -0.56 -18.79
N TRP A 20 -10.09 -0.91 -20.06
CA TRP A 20 -11.35 -1.49 -20.55
C TRP A 20 -11.21 -2.82 -21.29
N GLY A 21 -10.02 -3.43 -21.30
CA GLY A 21 -9.83 -4.77 -21.85
C GLY A 21 -10.63 -5.84 -21.10
N GLU A 22 -10.92 -6.95 -21.79
CA GLU A 22 -11.72 -8.06 -21.24
C GLU A 22 -10.92 -9.02 -20.36
N ASP A 23 -9.59 -8.99 -20.47
CA ASP A 23 -8.70 -9.80 -19.64
C ASP A 23 -8.76 -9.38 -18.16
N PRO A 24 -8.42 -10.28 -17.21
CA PRO A 24 -8.29 -9.93 -15.80
C PRO A 24 -7.35 -8.72 -15.57
N ILE A 25 -7.63 -7.90 -14.54
CA ILE A 25 -6.87 -6.67 -14.26
C ILE A 25 -5.37 -6.94 -14.17
N GLU A 26 -4.97 -8.05 -13.53
CA GLU A 26 -3.57 -8.42 -13.37
C GLU A 26 -2.85 -8.62 -14.72
N ARG A 27 -3.53 -9.25 -15.70
CA ARG A 27 -2.98 -9.47 -17.04
C ARG A 27 -2.89 -8.17 -17.82
N ARG A 28 -3.92 -7.33 -17.74
CA ARG A 28 -3.94 -5.99 -18.36
C ARG A 28 -2.84 -5.10 -17.80
N TYR A 29 -2.68 -5.08 -16.48
CA TYR A 29 -1.64 -4.36 -15.77
C TYR A 29 -0.23 -4.81 -16.20
N GLU A 30 0.06 -6.12 -16.16
CA GLU A 30 1.35 -6.66 -16.59
C GLU A 30 1.64 -6.36 -18.07
N GLY A 31 0.60 -6.47 -18.91
CA GLY A 31 0.66 -6.12 -20.33
C GLY A 31 1.11 -4.68 -20.55
N PHE A 32 0.46 -3.73 -19.86
CA PHE A 32 0.79 -2.31 -19.94
C PHE A 32 2.19 -2.01 -19.41
N LEU A 33 2.52 -2.49 -18.21
CA LEU A 33 3.81 -2.26 -17.55
C LEU A 33 4.98 -2.74 -18.40
N ARG A 34 4.83 -3.88 -19.08
CA ARG A 34 5.88 -4.43 -19.95
C ARG A 34 6.06 -3.63 -21.23
N ARG A 35 4.95 -3.15 -21.82
CA ARG A 35 4.91 -2.55 -23.16
C ARG A 35 5.06 -1.03 -23.19
N VAL A 36 4.63 -0.32 -22.15
CA VAL A 36 4.72 1.15 -22.09
C VAL A 36 5.84 1.57 -21.14
N LYS A 37 6.90 2.17 -21.69
CA LYS A 37 8.05 2.64 -20.90
C LYS A 37 7.80 4.04 -20.34
N GLY A 38 8.29 4.30 -19.13
CA GLY A 38 8.23 5.62 -18.50
C GLY A 38 7.04 5.85 -17.57
N LEU A 39 6.15 4.87 -17.42
CA LEU A 39 5.13 4.84 -16.39
C LEU A 39 5.42 3.70 -15.40
N GLY A 40 5.56 4.05 -14.13
CA GLY A 40 5.82 3.08 -13.07
C GLY A 40 4.54 2.51 -12.47
N PRO A 41 4.67 1.48 -11.62
CA PRO A 41 3.54 0.87 -10.91
C PRO A 41 2.62 1.88 -10.21
N ALA A 42 3.18 2.92 -9.60
CA ALA A 42 2.41 3.95 -8.91
C ALA A 42 1.41 4.65 -9.85
N SER A 43 1.87 5.12 -11.01
CA SER A 43 1.02 5.81 -11.98
C SER A 43 -0.02 4.88 -12.60
N ILE A 44 0.38 3.64 -12.92
CA ILE A 44 -0.53 2.66 -13.55
C ILE A 44 -1.63 2.24 -12.56
N THR A 45 -1.26 1.94 -11.31
CA THR A 45 -2.23 1.55 -10.27
C THR A 45 -3.12 2.70 -9.83
N GLU A 46 -2.67 3.95 -9.94
CA GLU A 46 -3.52 5.13 -9.71
C GLU A 46 -4.62 5.25 -10.77
N LEU A 47 -4.27 5.08 -12.05
CA LEU A 47 -5.25 5.04 -13.15
C LEU A 47 -6.26 3.90 -12.96
N LEU A 48 -5.76 2.69 -12.62
CA LEU A 48 -6.61 1.54 -12.37
C LEU A 48 -7.50 1.74 -11.14
N SER A 49 -6.98 2.27 -10.03
CA SER A 49 -7.76 2.47 -8.80
C SER A 49 -8.84 3.55 -8.98
N HIS A 50 -8.62 4.52 -9.89
CA HIS A 50 -9.62 5.51 -10.24
C HIS A 50 -10.82 4.88 -10.99
N VAL A 51 -10.52 3.90 -11.83
CA VAL A 51 -11.48 3.28 -12.74
C VAL A 51 -12.15 2.03 -12.14
N HIS A 52 -11.37 1.20 -11.46
CA HIS A 52 -11.75 -0.08 -10.84
C HIS A 52 -11.40 -0.07 -9.33
N PRO A 53 -12.07 0.76 -8.51
CA PRO A 53 -11.68 0.99 -7.11
C PRO A 53 -11.81 -0.24 -6.20
N THR A 54 -12.55 -1.28 -6.62
CA THR A 54 -12.79 -2.50 -5.85
C THR A 54 -11.91 -3.67 -6.25
N GLU A 55 -11.14 -3.55 -7.32
CA GLU A 55 -10.37 -4.66 -7.89
C GLU A 55 -8.85 -4.54 -7.63
N GLY A 56 -8.41 -3.48 -6.95
CA GLY A 56 -7.00 -3.27 -6.63
C GLY A 56 -6.77 -2.08 -5.69
N GLY A 57 -5.49 -1.72 -5.53
CA GLY A 57 -5.09 -0.58 -4.72
C GLY A 57 -3.85 0.12 -5.26
N ILE A 58 -3.57 1.31 -4.72
CA ILE A 58 -2.45 2.13 -5.14
C ILE A 58 -1.13 1.46 -4.73
N TRP A 59 -0.25 1.18 -5.70
CA TRP A 59 1.06 0.58 -5.47
C TRP A 59 2.19 1.62 -5.57
N ASN A 60 2.17 2.59 -4.66
CA ASN A 60 3.19 3.61 -4.54
C ASN A 60 4.19 3.32 -3.41
N ASP A 61 5.20 4.18 -3.26
CA ASP A 61 6.23 4.02 -2.24
C ASP A 61 5.68 4.04 -0.81
N LYS A 62 4.67 4.88 -0.53
CA LYS A 62 4.02 4.96 0.78
C LYS A 62 3.30 3.66 1.11
N ALA A 63 2.54 3.10 0.17
CA ALA A 63 1.82 1.84 0.34
C ALA A 63 2.78 0.69 0.60
N ARG A 64 3.88 0.59 -0.18
CA ARG A 64 4.92 -0.43 0.02
C ARG A 64 5.58 -0.32 1.39
N LYS A 65 5.95 0.90 1.81
CA LYS A 65 6.53 1.13 3.14
C LYS A 65 5.56 0.78 4.25
N ALA A 66 4.29 1.19 4.14
CA ALA A 66 3.28 0.85 5.13
C ALA A 66 3.14 -0.67 5.31
N LEU A 67 3.19 -1.45 4.23
CA LEU A 67 3.17 -2.92 4.29
C LEU A 67 4.38 -3.51 5.03
N THR A 68 5.56 -2.89 4.96
CA THR A 68 6.73 -3.35 5.73
C THR A 68 6.61 -3.11 7.23
N PHE A 69 5.73 -2.19 7.65
CA PHE A 69 5.47 -1.90 9.06
C PHE A 69 4.23 -2.63 9.59
N TRP A 70 3.61 -3.53 8.81
CA TRP A 70 2.38 -4.20 9.21
C TRP A 70 2.52 -4.91 10.57
N ASP A 71 3.62 -5.62 10.79
CA ASP A 71 3.88 -6.31 12.08
C ASP A 71 4.24 -5.34 13.21
N VAL A 72 4.83 -4.19 12.88
CA VAL A 72 5.18 -3.13 13.86
C VAL A 72 3.93 -2.51 14.47
N ILE A 73 2.83 -2.47 13.72
CA ILE A 73 1.55 -1.97 14.23
C ILE A 73 1.09 -2.78 15.45
N ASP A 74 1.28 -4.11 15.44
CA ASP A 74 0.86 -4.94 16.55
C ASP A 74 1.78 -4.78 17.77
N VAL A 75 3.07 -4.55 17.56
CA VAL A 75 4.01 -4.18 18.64
C VAL A 75 3.63 -2.82 19.25
N GLN A 76 3.27 -1.83 18.43
CA GLN A 76 2.83 -0.53 18.92
C GLN A 76 1.53 -0.63 19.72
N LYS A 77 0.56 -1.44 19.25
CA LYS A 77 -0.66 -1.72 20.02
C LYS A 77 -0.35 -2.39 21.35
N ALA A 78 0.52 -3.40 21.36
CA ALA A 78 0.92 -4.08 22.59
C ALA A 78 1.56 -3.10 23.58
N HIS A 79 2.46 -2.23 23.10
CA HIS A 79 3.07 -1.19 23.93
C HIS A 79 2.03 -0.21 24.49
N GLN A 80 1.12 0.30 23.66
CA GLN A 80 0.08 1.23 24.08
C GLN A 80 -0.83 0.60 25.15
N ASN A 81 -1.30 -0.62 24.90
CA ASN A 81 -2.14 -1.36 25.86
C ASN A 81 -1.40 -1.59 27.19
N LEU A 82 -0.12 -1.95 27.14
CA LEU A 82 0.70 -2.14 28.35
C LEU A 82 0.89 -0.83 29.12
N SER A 83 1.09 0.29 28.42
CA SER A 83 1.19 1.62 29.03
C SER A 83 -0.10 1.98 29.77
N GLU A 84 -1.26 1.79 29.13
CA GLU A 84 -2.57 2.05 29.73
C GLU A 84 -2.81 1.18 30.98
N VAL A 85 -2.50 -0.13 30.90
CA VAL A 85 -2.60 -1.03 32.06
C VAL A 85 -1.68 -0.60 33.19
N SER A 86 -0.45 -0.19 32.87
CA SER A 86 0.50 0.31 33.87
C SER A 86 0.00 1.57 34.58
N GLU A 87 -0.61 2.50 33.85
CA GLU A 87 -1.21 3.72 34.41
C GLU A 87 -2.37 3.39 35.35
N ILE A 88 -3.25 2.47 34.96
CA ILE A 88 -4.38 2.02 35.79
C ILE A 88 -3.86 1.35 37.07
N ILE A 89 -2.88 0.44 36.96
CA ILE A 89 -2.27 -0.23 38.12
C ILE A 89 -1.66 0.79 39.09
N ALA A 90 -0.98 1.82 38.56
CA ALA A 90 -0.42 2.90 39.36
C ALA A 90 -1.49 3.73 40.06
N GLN A 91 -2.58 4.08 39.37
CA GLN A 91 -3.71 4.82 39.95
C GLN A 91 -4.42 4.05 41.06
N LEU A 92 -4.49 2.73 40.93
CA LEU A 92 -5.13 1.87 41.92
C LEU A 92 -4.21 1.53 43.11
N GLU A 93 -2.97 2.06 43.13
CA GLU A 93 -1.94 1.77 44.15
C GLU A 93 -1.72 0.26 44.37
N LEU A 94 -1.96 -0.56 43.33
CA LEU A 94 -1.96 -2.02 43.44
C LEU A 94 -0.55 -2.61 43.57
N VAL A 95 0.49 -1.80 43.34
CA VAL A 95 1.88 -2.20 43.57
C VAL A 95 2.26 -1.78 44.99
N LYS A 96 2.09 -2.69 45.95
CA LYS A 96 2.79 -2.60 47.23
C LYS A 96 4.25 -2.96 46.98
N GLY A 97 5.16 -2.06 47.34
CA GLY A 97 6.59 -2.25 47.16
C GLY A 97 7.12 -3.46 47.92
N GLU A 98 7.34 -4.56 47.20
CA GLU A 98 8.16 -5.70 47.66
C GLU A 98 9.52 -5.73 46.93
N PHE A 99 10.03 -4.56 46.52
CA PHE A 99 11.39 -4.40 46.00
C PHE A 99 12.16 -3.30 46.74
N ALA A 100 11.95 -3.21 48.06
CA ALA A 100 12.78 -2.40 48.95
C ALA A 100 13.54 -3.34 49.90
N GLU A 101 14.59 -3.97 49.41
CA GLU A 101 15.76 -4.41 50.19
C GLU A 101 16.99 -4.54 49.28
#